data_AF-A0A7G2D527-F1
#
_entry.id   AF-A0A7G2D527-F1
#
_cell.length_a   1.000
_cell.length_b   1.000
_cell.length_c   1.000
_cell.angle_alpha   90.00
_cell.angle_beta   90.00
_cell.angle_gamma   90.00
#
_symmetry.space_group_name_H-M   'P 1'
#
loop_
_entity.id
_entity.type
_entity.pdbx_description
1 polymer ?
#
loop_
_entity_poly.entity_id
_entity_poly.type
_entity_poly.pdbx_seq_one_letter_code
_entity_poly.pdbx_strand_id
1 'polypeptide(L)'
;MTLRWKAGATAAAALTALVLAAPAPAAAATPDVETVPVTVDSSNQSGWWNPLVVDGDETYFAYNVPGSVAAKHQVNLAVRAADGTWTSGCLRLATGACAEYADDNGHNQPSIAIDGDGYIHAFVSMHHEPWKYFRSTVPYDATSLVDVSAEMPDAGAAISYPVTAQGADGDIWLMVRVGADPQARRDGVLYHYDPAAGTWSRETTIAAAVNHSFYPDDLEVDTDGKVHVLWEWGPWPADPYRHLGSYAVYDPATGGFRDVAGQALPTPIRPDTPGAVVWRGYEPGETIGDAVPAVQTAKMALADGELVGVTYRYADETENSFDVRWATWTGSAWTSETLVDTDALGGGVQTIAALDTTTAGGETRVYAVVSVQDCGITRSQTVLLTAGASGWTADTVGDPVVGQQRLRAATRADGTDVVYLSAPAVPGGGTLRHAEIPRDGQAGTTSLSAIVASLRGDAGGENLALGGTATASSQLRADTGPEKAIDGGCTDASRWISAASDTQPTITVAWDEAAPLDVVRVRSGYTVGPPQTSVLRDFTVQLRTAGGWVTVGTITGNTKTTVVVDAQGRTADAVRLLITDPSDSATDVARVYEIEAIAAR
;
A
#
# COMPACT_ATOMS: atom_id res chain seq x y z
N MET A 1 23.38 -55.47 83.19
CA MET A 1 23.29 -55.93 81.79
C MET A 1 22.13 -55.14 81.17
N THR A 2 22.42 -53.93 80.67
CA THR A 2 21.41 -52.88 80.48
C THR A 2 21.26 -52.53 79.00
N LEU A 3 20.05 -52.77 78.49
CA LEU A 3 19.59 -52.55 77.12
C LEU A 3 19.64 -51.07 76.74
N ARG A 4 20.15 -50.79 75.53
CA ARG A 4 20.15 -49.46 74.90
C ARG A 4 18.84 -49.21 74.14
N TRP A 5 18.23 -48.07 74.42
CA TRP A 5 17.09 -47.51 73.72
C TRP A 5 17.56 -46.63 72.55
N LYS A 6 16.85 -46.66 71.42
CA LYS A 6 17.05 -45.76 70.28
C LYS A 6 16.23 -44.49 70.47
N ALA A 7 16.86 -43.33 70.31
CA ALA A 7 16.20 -42.03 70.19
C ALA A 7 16.46 -41.48 68.78
N GLY A 8 15.40 -41.03 68.10
CA GLY A 8 15.46 -40.39 66.79
C GLY A 8 15.86 -38.92 66.89
N ALA A 9 16.53 -38.41 65.85
CA ALA A 9 16.81 -37.00 65.66
C ALA A 9 16.26 -36.57 64.29
N THR A 10 15.42 -35.54 64.31
CA THR A 10 14.86 -34.83 63.16
C THR A 10 15.89 -33.86 62.59
N ALA A 11 16.11 -33.88 61.28
CA ALA A 11 16.94 -32.90 60.56
C ALA A 11 16.06 -31.86 59.88
N ALA A 12 16.30 -30.58 60.17
CA ALA A 12 15.69 -29.45 59.49
C ALA A 12 16.49 -29.12 58.21
N ALA A 13 15.81 -29.08 57.05
CA ALA A 13 16.40 -28.66 55.78
C ALA A 13 16.12 -27.17 55.54
N ALA A 14 17.17 -26.40 55.26
CA ALA A 14 17.08 -25.01 54.82
C ALA A 14 16.83 -24.97 53.31
N LEU A 15 15.73 -24.33 52.88
CA LEU A 15 15.46 -24.00 51.48
C LEU A 15 16.09 -22.63 51.14
N THR A 16 17.04 -22.61 50.21
CA THR A 16 17.48 -21.40 49.51
C THR A 16 16.60 -21.17 48.29
N ALA A 17 15.86 -20.05 48.27
CA ALA A 17 15.09 -19.63 47.11
C ALA A 17 16.03 -19.02 46.06
N LEU A 18 16.13 -19.65 44.88
CA LEU A 18 16.71 -19.02 43.69
C LEU A 18 15.67 -18.07 43.08
N VAL A 19 15.99 -16.78 43.04
CA VAL A 19 15.26 -15.80 42.24
C VAL A 19 15.79 -15.92 40.81
N LEU A 20 15.00 -16.52 39.92
CA LEU A 20 15.26 -16.51 38.48
C LEU A 20 14.96 -15.09 37.98
N ALA A 21 15.99 -14.40 37.49
CA ALA A 21 15.81 -13.15 36.76
C ALA A 21 15.05 -13.46 35.46
N ALA A 22 13.93 -12.75 35.23
CA ALA A 22 13.23 -12.80 33.95
C ALA A 22 14.18 -12.33 32.83
N PRO A 23 14.20 -12.97 31.66
CA PRO A 23 14.98 -12.49 30.53
C PRO A 23 14.50 -11.08 30.16
N ALA A 24 15.44 -10.20 29.82
CA ALA A 24 15.12 -8.91 29.26
C ALA A 24 14.30 -9.10 27.96
N PRO A 25 13.27 -8.28 27.70
CA PRO A 25 12.54 -8.36 26.44
C PRO A 25 13.52 -8.17 25.28
N ALA A 26 13.44 -9.07 24.29
CA ALA A 26 14.19 -8.93 23.05
C ALA A 26 13.78 -7.60 22.39
N ALA A 27 14.77 -6.85 21.90
CA ALA A 27 14.50 -5.67 21.08
C ALA A 27 13.66 -6.08 19.87
N ALA A 28 12.63 -5.30 19.52
CA ALA A 28 11.86 -5.54 18.31
C ALA A 28 12.81 -5.62 17.11
N ALA A 29 12.72 -6.71 16.34
CA ALA A 29 13.45 -6.82 15.09
C ALA A 29 12.86 -5.78 14.13
N THR A 30 13.62 -4.72 13.84
CA THR A 30 13.27 -3.79 12.77
C THR A 30 13.27 -4.55 11.44
N PRO A 31 12.24 -4.38 10.58
CA PRO A 31 12.24 -4.96 9.24
C PRO A 31 13.56 -4.65 8.52
N ASP A 32 14.22 -5.66 7.99
CA ASP A 32 15.40 -5.45 7.15
C ASP A 32 14.91 -5.04 5.76
N VAL A 33 15.22 -3.80 5.35
CA VAL A 33 14.74 -3.23 4.09
C VAL A 33 15.93 -2.88 3.21
N GLU A 34 16.02 -3.56 2.09
CA GLU A 34 17.10 -3.44 1.11
C GLU A 34 16.58 -2.78 -0.18
N THR A 35 17.32 -1.81 -0.71
CA THR A 35 17.02 -1.26 -2.05
C THR A 35 17.58 -2.17 -3.12
N VAL A 36 16.71 -2.65 -4.01
CA VAL A 36 17.09 -3.43 -5.20
C VAL A 36 17.85 -2.51 -6.16
N PRO A 37 18.98 -2.93 -6.75
CA PRO A 37 19.85 -2.08 -7.57
C PRO A 37 19.27 -1.81 -8.97
N VAL A 38 18.07 -1.23 -9.03
CA VAL A 38 17.33 -0.93 -10.25
C VAL A 38 16.54 0.38 -10.11
N THR A 39 16.33 1.06 -11.23
CA THR A 39 15.32 2.12 -11.35
C THR A 39 14.10 1.55 -12.03
N VAL A 40 12.97 1.51 -11.32
CA VAL A 40 11.71 1.02 -11.88
C VAL A 40 10.99 2.10 -12.66
N ASP A 41 10.24 1.67 -13.67
CA ASP A 41 9.40 2.54 -14.48
C ASP A 41 8.14 3.01 -13.74
N SER A 42 7.61 4.14 -14.18
CA SER A 42 6.37 4.70 -13.67
C SER A 42 5.16 3.76 -13.79
N SER A 43 5.19 2.77 -14.69
CA SER A 43 4.10 1.81 -14.92
C SER A 43 3.93 0.72 -13.86
N ASN A 44 4.82 0.58 -12.87
CA ASN A 44 4.70 -0.40 -11.76
C ASN A 44 3.61 0.01 -10.75
N GLN A 45 2.35 0.05 -11.18
CA GLN A 45 1.24 0.70 -10.48
C GLN A 45 -0.03 -0.17 -10.32
N SER A 46 0.06 -1.49 -10.45
CA SER A 46 -1.09 -2.40 -10.29
C SER A 46 -1.18 -2.99 -8.87
N GLY A 47 -2.41 -3.26 -8.43
CA GLY A 47 -2.72 -3.75 -7.08
C GLY A 47 -3.15 -5.22 -6.97
N TRP A 48 -3.32 -5.94 -8.09
CA TRP A 48 -3.87 -7.32 -8.15
C TRP A 48 -2.92 -8.38 -8.78
N TRP A 49 -1.75 -7.98 -9.27
CA TRP A 49 -0.75 -8.85 -9.91
C TRP A 49 0.16 -9.58 -8.91
N ASN A 50 0.95 -10.56 -9.33
CA ASN A 50 1.84 -11.30 -8.44
C ASN A 50 3.32 -11.23 -8.91
N PRO A 51 4.05 -10.13 -8.65
CA PRO A 51 5.43 -9.92 -9.09
C PRO A 51 6.46 -10.58 -8.17
N LEU A 52 6.05 -11.33 -7.15
CA LEU A 52 6.90 -11.88 -6.09
C LEU A 52 6.71 -13.39 -6.00
N VAL A 53 7.81 -14.13 -6.06
CA VAL A 53 7.86 -15.54 -5.65
C VAL A 53 9.00 -15.71 -4.66
N VAL A 54 8.76 -16.49 -3.61
CA VAL A 54 9.80 -16.92 -2.68
C VAL A 54 9.92 -18.43 -2.80
N ASP A 55 11.11 -18.93 -3.12
CA ASP A 55 11.40 -20.36 -3.18
C ASP A 55 12.63 -20.66 -2.33
N GLY A 56 12.41 -21.35 -1.20
CA GLY A 56 13.42 -21.52 -0.16
C GLY A 56 13.96 -20.18 0.35
N ASP A 57 15.27 -19.98 0.20
CA ASP A 57 15.98 -18.76 0.60
C ASP A 57 16.13 -17.74 -0.54
N GLU A 58 15.63 -18.06 -1.74
CA GLU A 58 15.69 -17.17 -2.90
C GLU A 58 14.41 -16.36 -3.05
N THR A 59 14.57 -15.08 -3.40
CA THR A 59 13.44 -14.19 -3.69
C THR A 59 13.49 -13.76 -5.15
N TYR A 60 12.37 -13.89 -5.86
CA TYR A 60 12.21 -13.53 -7.26
C TYR A 60 11.28 -12.33 -7.40
N PHE A 61 11.73 -11.28 -8.06
CA PHE A 61 10.96 -10.08 -8.36
C PHE A 61 10.83 -9.86 -9.86
N ALA A 62 9.61 -9.63 -10.34
CA ALA A 62 9.36 -9.10 -11.68
C ALA A 62 8.93 -7.64 -11.61
N TYR A 63 9.45 -6.81 -12.51
CA TYR A 63 9.19 -5.37 -12.50
C TYR A 63 9.42 -4.75 -13.87
N ASN A 64 8.82 -3.59 -14.07
CA ASN A 64 9.04 -2.78 -15.27
C ASN A 64 10.19 -1.79 -15.04
N VAL A 65 11.08 -1.65 -16.02
CA VAL A 65 12.13 -0.62 -16.06
C VAL A 65 11.90 0.33 -17.22
N PRO A 66 12.40 1.58 -17.19
CA PRO A 66 12.15 2.54 -18.26
C PRO A 66 12.59 1.98 -19.63
N GLY A 67 11.76 2.18 -20.64
CA GLY A 67 11.99 1.73 -22.00
C GLY A 67 12.99 2.60 -22.76
N SER A 68 13.19 2.26 -24.04
CA SER A 68 14.08 3.01 -24.95
C SER A 68 13.60 4.43 -25.26
N VAL A 69 12.32 4.72 -25.02
CA VAL A 69 11.69 6.04 -25.19
C VAL A 69 10.70 6.29 -24.05
N ALA A 70 10.31 7.55 -23.85
CA ALA A 70 9.30 7.92 -22.86
C ALA A 70 7.95 7.23 -23.13
N ALA A 71 7.17 6.99 -22.07
CA ALA A 71 5.89 6.28 -22.09
C ALA A 71 5.97 4.81 -22.53
N LYS A 72 7.13 4.18 -22.32
CA LYS A 72 7.34 2.76 -22.53
C LYS A 72 8.17 2.18 -21.40
N HIS A 73 8.00 0.88 -21.19
CA HIS A 73 8.80 0.09 -20.27
C HIS A 73 9.34 -1.19 -20.92
N GLN A 74 10.44 -1.69 -20.37
CA GLN A 74 10.88 -3.07 -20.54
C GLN A 74 10.51 -3.88 -19.30
N VAL A 75 10.26 -5.17 -19.48
CA VAL A 75 9.96 -6.07 -18.36
C VAL A 75 11.21 -6.86 -18.00
N ASN A 76 11.56 -6.81 -16.71
CA ASN A 76 12.70 -7.50 -16.15
C ASN A 76 12.27 -8.43 -15.02
N LEU A 77 13.10 -9.44 -14.79
CA LEU A 77 13.04 -10.32 -13.64
C LEU A 77 14.39 -10.26 -12.92
N ALA A 78 14.36 -10.38 -11.60
CA ALA A 78 15.55 -10.54 -10.79
C ALA A 78 15.38 -11.63 -9.75
N VAL A 79 16.47 -12.30 -9.43
CA VAL A 79 16.58 -13.22 -8.30
C VAL A 79 17.56 -12.63 -7.29
N ARG A 80 17.19 -12.69 -6.02
CA ARG A 80 18.06 -12.48 -4.87
C ARG A 80 18.47 -13.84 -4.35
N ALA A 81 19.74 -14.17 -4.47
CA ALA A 81 20.30 -15.39 -3.90
C ALA A 81 20.33 -15.33 -2.36
N ALA A 82 20.52 -16.48 -1.71
CA ALA A 82 20.61 -16.59 -0.25
C ALA A 82 21.73 -15.74 0.37
N ASP A 83 22.78 -15.40 -0.40
CA ASP A 83 23.86 -14.52 0.04
C ASP A 83 23.56 -13.01 -0.11
N GLY A 84 22.36 -12.67 -0.59
CA GLY A 84 21.90 -11.31 -0.84
C GLY A 84 22.25 -10.76 -2.22
N THR A 85 22.92 -11.52 -3.08
CA THR A 85 23.29 -11.06 -4.43
C THR A 85 22.08 -11.00 -5.36
N TRP A 86 21.86 -9.84 -5.99
CA TRP A 86 20.86 -9.68 -7.04
C TRP A 86 21.42 -9.98 -8.43
N THR A 87 20.71 -10.81 -9.18
CA THR A 87 20.93 -11.03 -10.63
C THR A 87 19.66 -10.69 -11.38
N SER A 88 19.73 -9.85 -12.42
CA SER A 88 18.57 -9.42 -13.20
C SER A 88 18.78 -9.56 -14.71
N GLY A 89 17.71 -9.89 -15.43
CA GLY A 89 17.65 -9.89 -16.89
C GLY A 89 16.31 -9.40 -17.42
N CYS A 90 16.29 -8.94 -18.67
CA CYS A 90 15.06 -8.60 -19.37
C CYS A 90 14.45 -9.85 -20.02
N LEU A 91 13.12 -9.86 -20.15
CA LEU A 91 12.40 -10.90 -20.90
C LEU A 91 12.70 -10.75 -22.40
N ARG A 92 12.96 -11.86 -23.10
CA ARG A 92 13.41 -11.85 -24.50
C ARG A 92 12.29 -12.21 -25.47
N LEU A 93 12.05 -11.35 -26.44
CA LEU A 93 11.22 -11.69 -27.61
C LEU A 93 11.93 -12.74 -28.47
N ALA A 94 11.21 -13.36 -29.41
CA ALA A 94 11.78 -14.30 -30.39
C ALA A 94 12.94 -13.69 -31.23
N THR A 95 13.01 -12.36 -31.32
CA THR A 95 14.11 -11.64 -31.98
C THR A 95 15.39 -11.55 -31.13
N GLY A 96 15.34 -11.92 -29.85
CA GLY A 96 16.40 -11.73 -28.85
C GLY A 96 16.41 -10.33 -28.21
N ALA A 97 15.58 -9.40 -28.67
CA ALA A 97 15.44 -8.09 -28.03
C ALA A 97 14.74 -8.20 -26.67
N CYS A 98 15.02 -7.26 -25.76
CA CYS A 98 14.22 -7.10 -24.55
C CYS A 98 12.77 -6.76 -24.94
N ALA A 99 11.81 -7.40 -24.29
CA ALA A 99 10.39 -7.10 -24.43
C ALA A 99 10.12 -5.67 -23.95
N GLU A 100 9.52 -4.86 -24.82
CA GLU A 100 9.21 -3.46 -24.56
C GLU A 100 7.77 -3.16 -24.96
N TYR A 101 7.03 -2.49 -24.08
CA TYR A 101 5.61 -2.19 -24.25
C TYR A 101 5.30 -0.73 -23.91
N ALA A 102 4.11 -0.26 -24.32
CA ALA A 102 3.63 1.05 -23.91
C ALA A 102 3.25 1.04 -22.42
N ASP A 103 3.45 2.16 -21.74
CA ASP A 103 3.01 2.31 -20.36
C ASP A 103 1.49 2.33 -20.31
N ASP A 104 0.94 1.47 -19.45
CA ASP A 104 -0.48 1.47 -19.08
C ASP A 104 -0.56 1.34 -17.56
N ASN A 105 -0.70 2.48 -16.90
CA ASN A 105 -0.68 2.57 -15.45
C ASN A 105 -1.88 1.84 -14.86
N GLY A 106 -1.58 0.91 -13.94
CA GLY A 106 -2.59 0.05 -13.35
C GLY A 106 -2.81 -1.25 -14.13
N HIS A 107 -2.35 -1.39 -15.39
CA HIS A 107 -2.65 -2.58 -16.19
C HIS A 107 -1.42 -3.38 -16.65
N ASN A 108 -0.21 -2.81 -16.60
CA ASN A 108 0.97 -3.44 -17.20
C ASN A 108 2.06 -3.92 -16.23
N GLN A 109 1.74 -4.12 -14.93
CA GLN A 109 2.68 -4.79 -14.02
C GLN A 109 2.94 -6.25 -14.48
N PRO A 110 3.94 -7.00 -13.98
CA PRO A 110 4.08 -8.43 -14.31
C PRO A 110 3.62 -9.36 -13.18
N SER A 111 3.20 -10.57 -13.55
CA SER A 111 2.90 -11.68 -12.64
C SER A 111 3.81 -12.86 -12.96
N ILE A 112 4.33 -13.53 -11.93
CA ILE A 112 5.26 -14.65 -12.05
C ILE A 112 4.84 -15.85 -11.22
N ALA A 113 5.36 -17.01 -11.60
CA ALA A 113 5.29 -18.26 -10.83
C ALA A 113 6.51 -19.13 -11.18
N ILE A 114 6.87 -20.07 -10.31
CA ILE A 114 7.92 -21.06 -10.57
C ILE A 114 7.29 -22.45 -10.50
N ASP A 115 7.47 -23.27 -11.53
CA ASP A 115 6.93 -24.64 -11.51
C ASP A 115 7.82 -25.60 -10.70
N GLY A 116 7.36 -26.83 -10.48
CA GLY A 116 8.10 -27.86 -9.73
C GLY A 116 9.43 -28.28 -10.35
N ASP A 117 9.65 -27.98 -11.63
CA ASP A 117 10.92 -28.21 -12.32
C ASP A 117 11.85 -26.98 -12.25
N GLY A 118 11.41 -25.91 -11.59
CA GLY A 118 12.14 -24.66 -11.36
C GLY A 118 12.06 -23.66 -12.52
N TYR A 119 11.27 -23.91 -13.57
CA TYR A 119 11.13 -22.92 -14.64
C TYR A 119 10.28 -21.75 -14.18
N ILE A 120 10.72 -20.54 -14.53
CA ILE A 120 10.04 -19.30 -14.16
C ILE A 120 9.08 -18.93 -15.28
N HIS A 121 7.82 -18.75 -14.93
CA HIS A 121 6.72 -18.33 -15.80
C HIS A 121 6.43 -16.86 -15.55
N ALA A 122 6.27 -16.06 -16.62
CA ALA A 122 5.96 -14.64 -16.50
C ALA A 122 4.86 -14.23 -17.49
N PHE A 123 3.85 -13.53 -16.97
CA PHE A 123 2.72 -12.96 -17.71
C PHE A 123 2.76 -11.45 -17.57
N VAL A 124 2.80 -10.72 -18.69
CA VAL A 124 3.24 -9.32 -18.64
C VAL A 124 2.42 -8.40 -19.54
N SER A 125 2.22 -7.16 -19.08
CA SER A 125 1.76 -6.04 -19.91
C SER A 125 0.50 -6.31 -20.74
N MET A 126 -0.56 -6.88 -20.14
CA MET A 126 -1.82 -7.24 -20.82
C MET A 126 -3.03 -6.45 -20.30
N HIS A 127 -3.58 -5.59 -21.16
CA HIS A 127 -4.85 -4.91 -21.03
C HIS A 127 -5.68 -5.03 -22.32
N HIS A 128 -6.48 -6.09 -22.38
CA HIS A 128 -7.33 -6.41 -23.54
C HIS A 128 -6.50 -6.81 -24.77
N GLU A 129 -5.47 -7.62 -24.56
CA GLU A 129 -4.48 -7.99 -25.57
C GLU A 129 -4.29 -9.51 -25.63
N PRO A 130 -3.74 -10.05 -26.74
CA PRO A 130 -3.31 -11.45 -26.78
C PRO A 130 -2.25 -11.76 -25.73
N TRP A 131 -2.04 -13.05 -25.47
CA TRP A 131 -1.03 -13.54 -24.54
C TRP A 131 0.35 -12.92 -24.77
N LYS A 132 0.96 -12.49 -23.66
CA LYS A 132 2.36 -12.09 -23.53
C LYS A 132 2.93 -12.92 -22.38
N TYR A 133 3.34 -14.14 -22.72
CA TYR A 133 3.79 -15.17 -21.79
C TYR A 133 5.23 -15.58 -22.10
N PHE A 134 6.07 -15.60 -21.07
CA PHE A 134 7.48 -15.92 -21.14
C PHE A 134 7.80 -17.03 -20.15
N ARG A 135 8.71 -17.92 -20.53
CA ARG A 135 9.23 -18.98 -19.65
C ARG A 135 10.74 -18.97 -19.67
N SER A 136 11.37 -19.22 -18.53
CA SER A 136 12.82 -19.43 -18.46
C SER A 136 13.22 -20.64 -19.31
N THR A 137 14.41 -20.60 -19.88
CA THR A 137 14.97 -21.75 -20.63
C THR A 137 15.89 -22.61 -19.77
N VAL A 138 16.24 -22.09 -18.59
CA VAL A 138 16.99 -22.79 -17.54
C VAL A 138 16.21 -22.63 -16.23
N PRO A 139 16.04 -23.71 -15.45
CA PRO A 139 15.46 -23.63 -14.11
C PRO A 139 16.16 -22.58 -13.25
N TYR A 140 15.38 -21.79 -12.52
CA TYR A 140 15.82 -20.76 -11.57
C TYR A 140 16.66 -19.61 -12.18
N ASP A 141 16.83 -19.56 -13.50
CA ASP A 141 17.60 -18.50 -14.16
C ASP A 141 16.71 -17.34 -14.62
N ALA A 142 16.67 -16.30 -13.78
CA ALA A 142 15.99 -15.03 -14.02
C ALA A 142 16.45 -14.27 -15.29
N THR A 143 17.54 -14.69 -15.94
CA THR A 143 18.09 -14.04 -17.14
C THR A 143 17.74 -14.74 -18.44
N SER A 144 17.06 -15.89 -18.37
CA SER A 144 16.88 -16.82 -19.48
C SER A 144 15.46 -16.87 -20.06
N LEU A 145 14.58 -15.93 -19.67
CA LEU A 145 13.18 -15.89 -20.08
C LEU A 145 13.01 -15.54 -21.56
N VAL A 146 12.25 -16.37 -22.29
CA VAL A 146 11.92 -16.19 -23.71
C VAL A 146 10.41 -16.25 -23.94
N ASP A 147 9.93 -15.54 -24.96
CA ASP A 147 8.53 -15.55 -25.38
C ASP A 147 8.10 -16.94 -25.86
N VAL A 148 7.09 -17.50 -25.19
CA VAL A 148 6.45 -18.78 -25.51
C VAL A 148 4.93 -18.62 -25.54
N SER A 149 4.43 -17.42 -25.87
CA SER A 149 3.00 -17.09 -25.87
C SER A 149 2.15 -18.01 -26.77
N ALA A 150 2.77 -18.62 -27.79
CA ALA A 150 2.11 -19.59 -28.67
C ALA A 150 1.76 -20.93 -27.98
N GLU A 151 2.33 -21.21 -26.81
CA GLU A 151 1.99 -22.39 -26.00
C GLU A 151 0.71 -22.19 -25.18
N MET A 152 0.25 -20.94 -25.02
CA MET A 152 -0.96 -20.67 -24.27
C MET A 152 -2.21 -21.10 -25.06
N PRO A 153 -3.22 -21.70 -24.39
CA PRO A 153 -4.53 -21.94 -24.98
C PRO A 153 -5.25 -20.63 -25.32
N ASP A 154 -6.38 -20.71 -26.03
CA ASP A 154 -7.21 -19.55 -26.41
C ASP A 154 -6.45 -18.46 -27.20
N ALA A 155 -5.60 -18.88 -28.14
CA ALA A 155 -4.81 -17.98 -28.98
C ALA A 155 -5.66 -16.86 -29.62
N GLY A 156 -5.25 -15.60 -29.39
CA GLY A 156 -5.93 -14.41 -29.90
C GLY A 156 -7.08 -13.89 -29.01
N ALA A 157 -7.37 -14.53 -27.88
CA ALA A 157 -8.30 -13.98 -26.89
C ALA A 157 -7.76 -12.66 -26.30
N ALA A 158 -8.67 -11.77 -25.90
CA ALA A 158 -8.34 -10.52 -25.22
C ALA A 158 -8.21 -10.76 -23.72
N ILE A 159 -6.98 -10.75 -23.22
CA ILE A 159 -6.60 -11.08 -21.85
C ILE A 159 -6.35 -9.79 -21.05
N SER A 160 -6.69 -9.79 -19.76
CA SER A 160 -6.20 -8.81 -18.79
C SER A 160 -5.93 -9.47 -17.45
N TYR A 161 -5.01 -8.88 -16.69
CA TYR A 161 -4.85 -9.10 -15.25
C TYR A 161 -4.55 -10.57 -14.86
N PRO A 162 -3.44 -11.14 -15.33
CA PRO A 162 -2.98 -12.45 -14.88
C PRO A 162 -2.67 -12.43 -13.39
N VAL A 163 -3.28 -13.33 -12.63
CA VAL A 163 -2.98 -13.60 -11.22
C VAL A 163 -2.56 -15.06 -11.11
N THR A 164 -1.35 -15.29 -10.61
CA THR A 164 -0.69 -16.60 -10.56
C THR A 164 -0.65 -17.15 -9.14
N ALA A 165 -0.75 -18.47 -9.03
CA ALA A 165 -0.55 -19.21 -7.78
C ALA A 165 0.21 -20.52 -8.05
N GLN A 166 1.06 -20.92 -7.12
CA GLN A 166 1.81 -22.18 -7.17
C GLN A 166 1.12 -23.22 -6.28
N GLY A 167 0.95 -24.44 -6.78
CA GLY A 167 0.51 -25.59 -6.01
C GLY A 167 1.68 -26.33 -5.37
N ALA A 168 1.40 -27.09 -4.32
CA ALA A 168 2.42 -27.88 -3.60
C ALA A 168 3.10 -28.96 -4.45
N ASP A 169 2.42 -29.44 -5.49
CA ASP A 169 2.92 -30.46 -6.42
C ASP A 169 3.79 -29.87 -7.55
N GLY A 170 4.02 -28.55 -7.55
CA GLY A 170 4.78 -27.85 -8.60
C GLY A 170 3.93 -27.36 -9.77
N ASP A 171 2.63 -27.60 -9.73
CA ASP A 171 1.66 -27.07 -10.68
C ASP A 171 1.53 -25.55 -10.54
N ILE A 172 1.12 -24.89 -11.62
CA ILE A 172 0.81 -23.45 -11.60
C ILE A 172 -0.63 -23.24 -12.03
N TRP A 173 -1.31 -22.37 -11.30
CA TRP A 173 -2.65 -21.89 -11.61
C TRP A 173 -2.61 -20.44 -12.04
N LEU A 174 -3.46 -20.09 -13.00
CA LEU A 174 -3.56 -18.75 -13.56
C LEU A 174 -5.02 -18.34 -13.69
N MET A 175 -5.39 -17.24 -13.03
CA MET A 175 -6.68 -16.59 -13.17
C MET A 175 -6.52 -15.32 -14.01
N VAL A 176 -7.42 -15.12 -14.98
CA VAL A 176 -7.44 -13.93 -15.84
C VAL A 176 -8.86 -13.44 -16.10
N ARG A 177 -8.95 -12.18 -16.51
CA ARG A 177 -10.14 -11.63 -17.16
C ARG A 177 -10.04 -11.84 -18.68
N VAL A 178 -11.03 -12.49 -19.26
CA VAL A 178 -11.13 -12.78 -20.70
C VAL A 178 -12.45 -12.26 -21.26
N GLY A 179 -12.45 -11.64 -22.43
CA GLY A 179 -13.70 -11.42 -23.16
C GLY A 179 -13.69 -10.22 -24.09
N ALA A 180 -14.63 -10.23 -25.03
CA ALA A 180 -14.84 -9.20 -26.03
C ALA A 180 -16.13 -8.42 -25.77
N ASP A 181 -16.18 -7.16 -26.22
CA ASP A 181 -17.33 -6.28 -26.05
C ASP A 181 -18.68 -6.72 -26.63
N PRO A 182 -18.76 -7.51 -27.73
CA PRO A 182 -20.05 -7.85 -28.33
C PRO A 182 -21.02 -8.61 -27.42
N GLN A 183 -20.52 -9.28 -26.36
CA GLN A 183 -21.33 -10.02 -25.40
C GLN A 183 -21.75 -9.20 -24.18
N ALA A 184 -21.37 -7.92 -24.12
CA ALA A 184 -21.58 -7.04 -22.98
C ALA A 184 -21.10 -7.64 -21.64
N ARG A 185 -19.97 -8.35 -21.66
CA ARG A 185 -19.38 -8.96 -20.46
C ARG A 185 -17.87 -9.15 -20.56
N ARG A 186 -17.24 -9.39 -19.41
CA ARG A 186 -15.87 -9.94 -19.29
C ARG A 186 -15.91 -11.09 -18.28
N ASP A 187 -15.43 -12.25 -18.70
CA ASP A 187 -15.51 -13.52 -17.98
C ASP A 187 -14.22 -13.75 -17.19
N GLY A 188 -14.32 -14.40 -16.03
CA GLY A 188 -13.18 -14.91 -15.26
C GLY A 188 -12.85 -16.33 -15.70
N VAL A 189 -11.60 -16.59 -16.09
CA VAL A 189 -11.17 -17.89 -16.61
C VAL A 189 -9.97 -18.40 -15.83
N LEU A 190 -10.01 -19.68 -15.49
CA LEU A 190 -8.94 -20.39 -14.79
C LEU A 190 -8.17 -21.27 -15.80
N TYR A 191 -6.85 -21.21 -15.72
CA TYR A 191 -5.90 -22.03 -16.47
C TYR A 191 -5.00 -22.79 -15.50
N HIS A 192 -4.51 -23.93 -15.96
CA HIS A 192 -3.65 -24.84 -15.19
C HIS A 192 -2.45 -25.24 -16.04
N TYR A 193 -1.27 -25.20 -15.43
CA TYR A 193 -0.04 -25.75 -15.98
C TYR A 193 0.24 -27.10 -15.30
N ASP A 194 0.24 -28.15 -16.11
CA ASP A 194 0.68 -29.48 -15.68
C ASP A 194 2.19 -29.59 -15.97
N PRO A 195 3.06 -29.64 -14.95
CA PRO A 195 4.50 -29.74 -15.13
C PRO A 195 4.90 -31.10 -15.71
N ALA A 196 4.14 -32.17 -15.45
CA ALA A 196 4.42 -33.48 -16.02
C ALA A 196 4.16 -33.52 -17.54
N ALA A 197 3.15 -32.78 -18.01
CA ALA A 197 2.87 -32.60 -19.43
C ALA A 197 3.72 -31.47 -20.05
N GLY A 198 4.16 -30.51 -19.24
CA GLY A 198 4.85 -29.31 -19.67
C GLY A 198 3.94 -28.33 -20.44
N THR A 199 2.63 -28.33 -20.20
CA THR A 199 1.65 -27.58 -21.01
C THR A 199 0.57 -26.88 -20.18
N TRP A 200 0.11 -25.74 -20.70
CA TRP A 200 -1.07 -25.03 -20.18
C TRP A 200 -2.37 -25.56 -20.79
N SER A 201 -3.42 -25.69 -19.97
CA SER A 201 -4.80 -25.91 -20.41
C SER A 201 -5.77 -24.90 -19.80
N ARG A 202 -6.85 -24.60 -20.53
CA ARG A 202 -8.00 -23.90 -19.94
C ARG A 202 -8.75 -24.88 -19.06
N GLU A 203 -8.77 -24.63 -17.77
CA GLU A 203 -9.45 -25.48 -16.80
C GLU A 203 -10.96 -25.26 -16.86
N THR A 204 -11.39 -24.02 -16.60
CA THR A 204 -12.82 -23.69 -16.53
C THR A 204 -13.08 -22.19 -16.63
N THR A 205 -14.35 -21.82 -16.79
CA THR A 205 -14.80 -20.44 -16.64
C THR A 205 -15.32 -20.28 -15.21
N ILE A 206 -14.60 -19.53 -14.38
CA ILE A 206 -14.95 -19.30 -12.98
C ILE A 206 -16.32 -18.63 -12.90
N ALA A 207 -16.45 -17.48 -13.59
CA ALA A 207 -17.61 -16.62 -13.47
C ALA A 207 -17.86 -15.83 -14.77
N ALA A 208 -19.14 -15.64 -15.11
CA ALA A 208 -19.55 -14.91 -16.31
C ALA A 208 -20.98 -14.37 -16.18
N ALA A 209 -21.17 -13.07 -16.44
CA ALA A 209 -22.50 -12.45 -16.41
C ALA A 209 -22.60 -11.29 -17.40
N VAL A 210 -23.76 -11.18 -18.08
CA VAL A 210 -24.07 -10.04 -18.96
C VAL A 210 -24.16 -8.76 -18.13
N ASN A 211 -23.72 -7.65 -18.71
CA ASN A 211 -23.59 -6.32 -18.09
C ASN A 211 -22.59 -6.25 -16.92
N HIS A 212 -21.68 -7.22 -16.81
CA HIS A 212 -20.69 -7.27 -15.75
C HIS A 212 -19.29 -7.55 -16.30
N SER A 213 -18.29 -7.03 -15.60
CA SER A 213 -16.88 -7.31 -15.83
C SER A 213 -16.29 -8.01 -14.62
N PHE A 214 -15.61 -9.14 -14.86
CA PHE A 214 -14.83 -9.85 -13.85
C PHE A 214 -13.53 -9.11 -13.53
N TYR A 215 -13.20 -8.91 -12.25
CA TYR A 215 -11.93 -8.35 -11.80
C TYR A 215 -11.21 -9.35 -10.90
N PRO A 216 -10.13 -9.99 -11.38
CA PRO A 216 -9.35 -10.91 -10.57
C PRO A 216 -8.60 -10.13 -9.48
N ASP A 217 -8.72 -10.59 -8.24
CA ASP A 217 -8.05 -10.00 -7.09
C ASP A 217 -6.92 -10.89 -6.60
N ASP A 218 -7.22 -12.16 -6.34
CA ASP A 218 -6.27 -13.08 -5.73
C ASP A 218 -6.50 -14.54 -6.08
N LEU A 219 -5.40 -15.30 -6.04
CA LEU A 219 -5.38 -16.73 -6.33
C LEU A 219 -4.37 -17.40 -5.40
N GLU A 220 -4.80 -18.47 -4.73
CA GLU A 220 -3.95 -19.28 -3.85
C GLU A 220 -4.31 -20.75 -4.01
N VAL A 221 -3.37 -21.64 -3.70
CA VAL A 221 -3.58 -23.09 -3.70
C VAL A 221 -3.32 -23.59 -2.30
N ASP A 222 -4.27 -24.32 -1.72
CA ASP A 222 -4.07 -24.92 -0.40
C ASP A 222 -3.17 -26.16 -0.46
N THR A 223 -2.83 -26.68 0.72
CA THR A 223 -2.01 -27.89 0.87
C THR A 223 -2.69 -29.17 0.36
N ASP A 224 -4.00 -29.15 0.14
CA ASP A 224 -4.76 -30.25 -0.47
C ASP A 224 -4.81 -30.14 -2.02
N GLY A 225 -4.25 -29.07 -2.60
CA GLY A 225 -4.28 -28.78 -4.03
C GLY A 225 -5.58 -28.14 -4.52
N LYS A 226 -6.45 -27.65 -3.62
CA LYS A 226 -7.64 -26.87 -4.00
C LYS A 226 -7.25 -25.44 -4.29
N VAL A 227 -7.94 -24.84 -5.26
CA VAL A 227 -7.62 -23.51 -5.76
C VAL A 227 -8.64 -22.51 -5.23
N HIS A 228 -8.17 -21.57 -4.41
CA HIS A 228 -8.97 -20.49 -3.86
C HIS A 228 -8.96 -19.32 -4.83
N VAL A 229 -10.14 -18.87 -5.26
CA VAL A 229 -10.32 -17.77 -6.21
C VAL A 229 -11.03 -16.60 -5.55
N LEU A 230 -10.46 -15.41 -5.66
CA LEU A 230 -11.01 -14.16 -5.14
C LEU A 230 -11.17 -13.15 -6.28
N TRP A 231 -12.35 -12.53 -6.38
CA TRP A 231 -12.63 -11.57 -7.43
C TRP A 231 -13.73 -10.56 -7.04
N GLU A 232 -13.82 -9.49 -7.82
CA GLU A 232 -14.87 -8.49 -7.75
C GLU A 232 -15.69 -8.47 -9.07
N TRP A 233 -16.93 -7.99 -9.00
CA TRP A 233 -17.72 -7.67 -10.19
C TRP A 233 -17.82 -6.16 -10.37
N GLY A 234 -17.45 -5.64 -11.54
CA GLY A 234 -17.74 -4.26 -11.91
C GLY A 234 -18.74 -4.18 -13.06
N PRO A 235 -19.12 -2.95 -13.48
CA PRO A 235 -20.03 -2.75 -14.60
C PRO A 235 -19.42 -3.21 -15.92
N TRP A 236 -20.29 -3.39 -16.91
CA TRP A 236 -19.89 -3.31 -18.32
C TRP A 236 -20.45 -2.00 -18.93
N PRO A 237 -19.63 -1.18 -19.62
CA PRO A 237 -18.19 -1.34 -19.79
C PRO A 237 -17.43 -1.23 -18.44
N ALA A 238 -16.26 -1.84 -18.40
CA ALA A 238 -15.37 -1.88 -17.24
C ALA A 238 -14.94 -0.45 -16.81
N ASP A 239 -15.03 -0.15 -15.51
CA ASP A 239 -14.57 1.12 -14.93
C ASP A 239 -13.74 0.88 -13.63
N PRO A 240 -13.26 1.92 -12.92
CA PRO A 240 -12.49 1.81 -11.68
C PRO A 240 -13.27 1.37 -10.42
N TYR A 241 -14.60 1.34 -10.45
CA TYR A 241 -15.47 1.13 -9.29
C TYR A 241 -16.10 -0.25 -9.37
N ARG A 242 -15.65 -1.17 -8.51
CA ARG A 242 -16.19 -2.53 -8.48
C ARG A 242 -17.17 -2.68 -7.33
N HIS A 243 -17.90 -3.78 -7.38
CA HIS A 243 -18.91 -4.19 -6.42
C HIS A 243 -18.77 -5.69 -6.19
N LEU A 244 -19.66 -6.26 -5.38
CA LEU A 244 -19.86 -7.70 -5.23
C LEU A 244 -18.54 -8.49 -5.10
N GLY A 245 -17.82 -8.24 -4.00
CA GLY A 245 -16.66 -9.03 -3.64
C GLY A 245 -17.06 -10.51 -3.48
N SER A 246 -16.37 -11.40 -4.19
CA SER A 246 -16.73 -12.81 -4.32
C SER A 246 -15.54 -13.75 -4.07
N TYR A 247 -15.82 -14.93 -3.52
CA TYR A 247 -14.85 -15.96 -3.17
C TYR A 247 -15.41 -17.36 -3.41
N ALA A 248 -14.60 -18.26 -3.98
CA ALA A 248 -14.94 -19.67 -4.13
C ALA A 248 -13.69 -20.55 -4.07
N VAL A 249 -13.89 -21.85 -3.85
CA VAL A 249 -12.85 -22.88 -3.87
C VAL A 249 -13.14 -23.85 -5.01
N TYR A 250 -12.18 -23.98 -5.93
CA TYR A 250 -12.19 -24.98 -6.98
C TYR A 250 -11.50 -26.25 -6.49
N ASP A 251 -12.12 -27.40 -6.72
CA ASP A 251 -11.55 -28.71 -6.45
C ASP A 251 -11.22 -29.41 -7.78
N PRO A 252 -9.94 -29.48 -8.18
CA PRO A 252 -9.53 -30.13 -9.42
C PRO A 252 -9.93 -31.61 -9.50
N ALA A 253 -10.05 -32.31 -8.37
CA ALA A 253 -10.43 -33.72 -8.35
C ALA A 253 -11.90 -33.93 -8.74
N THR A 254 -12.76 -32.93 -8.54
CA THR A 254 -14.19 -32.99 -8.89
C THR A 254 -14.58 -32.11 -10.06
N GLY A 255 -13.74 -31.14 -10.44
CA GLY A 255 -14.02 -30.17 -11.48
C GLY A 255 -15.11 -29.15 -11.09
N GLY A 256 -15.30 -28.90 -9.79
CA GLY A 256 -16.42 -28.11 -9.27
C GLY A 256 -16.02 -27.05 -8.26
N PHE A 257 -16.86 -26.01 -8.14
CA PHE A 257 -16.67 -24.95 -7.15
C PHE A 257 -17.54 -25.16 -5.90
N ARG A 258 -17.03 -24.68 -4.76
CA ARG A 258 -17.78 -24.52 -3.52
C ARG A 258 -17.61 -23.11 -2.96
N ASP A 259 -18.60 -22.62 -2.22
CA ASP A 259 -18.45 -21.40 -1.43
C ASP A 259 -17.73 -21.68 -0.10
N VAL A 260 -17.53 -20.63 0.70
CA VAL A 260 -16.90 -20.71 2.02
C VAL A 260 -17.67 -21.60 3.03
N ALA A 261 -18.97 -21.86 2.80
CA ALA A 261 -19.78 -22.76 3.61
C ALA A 261 -19.72 -24.22 3.12
N GLY A 262 -18.94 -24.50 2.07
CA GLY A 262 -18.82 -25.80 1.44
C GLY A 262 -19.99 -26.16 0.52
N GLN A 263 -20.91 -25.23 0.24
CA GLN A 263 -22.02 -25.48 -0.68
C GLN A 263 -21.51 -25.51 -2.12
N ALA A 264 -21.91 -26.54 -2.89
CA ALA A 264 -21.57 -26.62 -4.31
C ALA A 264 -22.20 -25.45 -5.10
N LEU A 265 -21.41 -24.86 -5.98
CA LEU A 265 -21.79 -23.72 -6.81
C LEU A 265 -21.99 -24.13 -8.28
N PRO A 266 -22.93 -23.49 -9.01
CA PRO A 266 -23.02 -23.64 -10.44
C PRO A 266 -21.81 -22.98 -11.14
N THR A 267 -21.46 -23.48 -12.32
CA THR A 267 -20.38 -22.93 -13.14
C THR A 267 -20.92 -22.61 -14.54
N PRO A 268 -20.73 -21.39 -15.07
CA PRO A 268 -20.04 -20.26 -14.44
C PRO A 268 -20.84 -19.63 -13.29
N ILE A 269 -20.14 -19.11 -12.29
CA ILE A 269 -20.70 -18.34 -11.18
C ILE A 269 -21.21 -16.99 -11.72
N ARG A 270 -22.32 -16.52 -11.14
CA ARG A 270 -23.00 -15.26 -11.46
C ARG A 270 -23.16 -14.38 -10.21
N PRO A 271 -23.32 -13.05 -10.35
CA PRO A 271 -23.62 -12.13 -9.25
C PRO A 271 -24.79 -12.55 -8.36
N ASP A 272 -25.80 -13.20 -8.94
CA ASP A 272 -27.03 -13.65 -8.28
C ASP A 272 -26.98 -15.13 -7.84
N THR A 273 -25.80 -15.76 -7.86
CA THR A 273 -25.64 -17.15 -7.42
C THR A 273 -25.95 -17.26 -5.93
N PRO A 274 -26.89 -18.13 -5.52
CA PRO A 274 -27.22 -18.30 -4.12
C PRO A 274 -26.07 -19.00 -3.37
N GLY A 275 -25.88 -18.63 -2.11
CA GLY A 275 -24.83 -19.18 -1.25
C GLY A 275 -24.00 -18.07 -0.62
N ALA A 276 -22.91 -18.44 0.03
CA ALA A 276 -21.98 -17.54 0.69
C ALA A 276 -20.82 -17.11 -0.21
N VAL A 277 -21.02 -17.12 -1.54
CA VAL A 277 -19.99 -16.75 -2.53
C VAL A 277 -19.68 -15.26 -2.51
N VAL A 278 -20.66 -14.40 -2.25
CA VAL A 278 -20.47 -12.94 -2.19
C VAL A 278 -20.16 -12.54 -0.74
N TRP A 279 -18.91 -12.15 -0.47
CA TRP A 279 -18.46 -11.65 0.83
C TRP A 279 -18.74 -10.16 1.04
N ARG A 280 -18.92 -9.41 -0.06
CA ARG A 280 -19.38 -8.01 -0.03
C ARG A 280 -20.54 -7.79 -0.99
N GLY A 281 -21.77 -7.89 -0.50
CA GLY A 281 -22.97 -7.64 -1.30
C GLY A 281 -23.26 -6.15 -1.50
N TYR A 282 -24.30 -5.86 -2.29
CA TYR A 282 -24.85 -4.52 -2.46
C TYR A 282 -25.42 -3.97 -1.15
N GLU A 283 -25.18 -2.70 -0.89
CA GLU A 283 -25.91 -1.90 0.09
C GLU A 283 -27.33 -1.57 -0.40
N PRO A 284 -28.25 -1.21 0.51
CA PRO A 284 -29.61 -0.81 0.13
C PRO A 284 -29.61 0.36 -0.87
N GLY A 285 -29.99 0.05 -2.11
CA GLY A 285 -30.09 1.04 -3.19
C GLY A 285 -28.87 1.13 -4.10
N GLU A 286 -27.79 0.42 -3.79
CA GLU A 286 -26.60 0.30 -4.64
C GLU A 286 -26.90 -0.49 -5.92
N THR A 287 -26.28 -0.08 -7.02
CA THR A 287 -26.29 -0.75 -8.31
C THR A 287 -24.87 -0.86 -8.87
N ILE A 288 -24.65 -1.81 -9.80
CA ILE A 288 -23.35 -2.08 -10.41
C ILE A 288 -22.68 -0.88 -11.12
N GLY A 289 -23.42 0.20 -11.37
CA GLY A 289 -22.93 1.37 -12.10
C GLY A 289 -22.69 2.59 -11.21
N ASP A 290 -22.80 2.45 -9.89
CA ASP A 290 -22.58 3.54 -8.96
C ASP A 290 -21.08 3.71 -8.69
N ALA A 291 -20.62 4.95 -8.54
CA ALA A 291 -19.22 5.22 -8.20
C ALA A 291 -18.92 4.94 -6.71
N VAL A 292 -19.94 5.05 -5.87
CA VAL A 292 -19.93 4.68 -4.46
C VAL A 292 -21.33 4.20 -4.05
N PRO A 293 -21.43 3.26 -3.11
CA PRO A 293 -20.30 2.53 -2.51
C PRO A 293 -19.56 1.64 -3.52
N ALA A 294 -18.26 1.42 -3.29
CA ALA A 294 -17.40 0.69 -4.21
C ALA A 294 -16.30 -0.10 -3.49
N VAL A 295 -15.98 -1.27 -4.03
CA VAL A 295 -14.84 -2.11 -3.69
C VAL A 295 -13.70 -1.83 -4.68
N GLN A 296 -12.46 -1.90 -4.22
CA GLN A 296 -11.31 -1.86 -5.11
C GLN A 296 -10.12 -2.64 -4.55
N THR A 297 -9.73 -3.73 -5.19
CA THR A 297 -8.62 -4.58 -4.76
C THR A 297 -8.96 -5.33 -3.47
N ALA A 298 -8.77 -6.64 -3.51
CA ALA A 298 -8.86 -7.52 -2.35
C ALA A 298 -7.71 -8.54 -2.33
N LYS A 299 -7.39 -9.05 -1.15
CA LYS A 299 -6.42 -10.13 -0.92
C LYS A 299 -6.92 -11.07 0.17
N MET A 300 -6.72 -12.36 -0.01
CA MET A 300 -7.19 -13.37 0.92
C MET A 300 -6.06 -13.89 1.79
N ALA A 301 -6.42 -14.34 2.99
CA ALA A 301 -5.48 -15.05 3.85
C ALA A 301 -6.01 -16.46 4.09
N LEU A 302 -5.17 -17.46 3.81
CA LEU A 302 -5.45 -18.85 4.10
C LEU A 302 -4.66 -19.35 5.33
N ALA A 303 -5.24 -20.28 6.06
CA ALA A 303 -4.56 -21.06 7.09
C ALA A 303 -5.11 -22.48 7.08
N ASP A 304 -4.21 -23.47 7.04
CA ASP A 304 -4.57 -24.90 7.02
C ASP A 304 -5.61 -25.26 5.94
N GLY A 305 -5.54 -24.59 4.78
CA GLY A 305 -6.46 -24.76 3.64
C GLY A 305 -7.85 -24.16 3.81
N GLU A 306 -8.06 -23.37 4.87
CA GLU A 306 -9.29 -22.61 5.09
C GLU A 306 -9.06 -21.11 4.95
N LEU A 307 -10.09 -20.40 4.50
CA LEU A 307 -10.07 -18.94 4.45
C LEU A 307 -10.18 -18.35 5.86
N VAL A 308 -9.16 -17.59 6.26
CA VAL A 308 -9.16 -16.81 7.51
C VAL A 308 -9.94 -15.51 7.31
N GLY A 309 -9.74 -14.86 6.18
CA GLY A 309 -10.48 -13.66 5.81
C GLY A 309 -9.94 -12.98 4.56
N VAL A 310 -10.55 -11.84 4.23
CA VAL A 310 -10.25 -11.05 3.04
C VAL A 310 -9.99 -9.62 3.46
N THR A 311 -8.81 -9.08 3.17
CA THR A 311 -8.58 -7.65 3.24
C THR A 311 -8.96 -7.01 1.92
N TYR A 312 -9.58 -5.83 1.96
CA TYR A 312 -10.03 -5.14 0.76
C TYR A 312 -10.10 -3.63 0.99
N ARG A 313 -10.08 -2.85 -0.10
CA ARG A 313 -10.43 -1.43 0.01
C ARG A 313 -11.88 -1.18 -0.33
N TYR A 314 -12.46 -0.21 0.37
CA TYR A 314 -13.86 0.10 0.24
C TYR A 314 -14.14 1.60 0.42
N ALA A 315 -14.86 2.19 -0.53
CA ALA A 315 -15.38 3.54 -0.46
C ALA A 315 -16.87 3.49 -0.14
N ASP A 316 -17.27 4.16 0.94
CA ASP A 316 -18.65 4.11 1.44
C ASP A 316 -19.54 5.15 0.71
N GLU A 317 -19.25 6.44 0.94
CA GLU A 317 -20.08 7.55 0.45
C GLU A 317 -19.32 8.55 -0.43
N THR A 318 -17.98 8.55 -0.37
CA THR A 318 -17.15 9.55 -1.07
C THR A 318 -16.27 8.88 -2.10
N GLU A 319 -16.43 9.25 -3.37
CA GLU A 319 -15.60 8.74 -4.46
C GLU A 319 -14.12 8.91 -4.16
N ASN A 320 -13.35 7.87 -4.44
CA ASN A 320 -11.91 7.78 -4.19
C ASN A 320 -11.48 7.75 -2.72
N SER A 321 -12.36 7.99 -1.75
CA SER A 321 -12.06 7.84 -0.32
C SER A 321 -12.23 6.38 0.10
N PHE A 322 -11.16 5.61 -0.02
CA PHE A 322 -11.16 4.18 0.27
C PHE A 322 -10.56 3.89 1.66
N ASP A 323 -11.33 3.23 2.51
CA ASP A 323 -10.85 2.57 3.73
C ASP A 323 -10.11 1.28 3.39
N VAL A 324 -9.37 0.73 4.37
CA VAL A 324 -9.00 -0.69 4.37
C VAL A 324 -9.92 -1.43 5.34
N ARG A 325 -10.54 -2.51 4.89
CA ARG A 325 -11.44 -3.35 5.68
C ARG A 325 -10.98 -4.81 5.67
N TRP A 326 -11.51 -5.57 6.62
CA TRP A 326 -11.29 -7.02 6.78
C TRP A 326 -12.63 -7.72 6.84
N ALA A 327 -12.86 -8.70 5.97
CA ALA A 327 -14.05 -9.54 5.95
C ALA A 327 -13.74 -10.95 6.47
N THR A 328 -14.64 -11.51 7.27
CA THR A 328 -14.52 -12.86 7.85
C THR A 328 -15.84 -13.61 7.73
N TRP A 329 -15.75 -14.90 7.42
CA TRP A 329 -16.88 -15.80 7.49
C TRP A 329 -17.06 -16.33 8.91
N THR A 330 -18.22 -16.09 9.51
CA THR A 330 -18.52 -16.51 10.90
C THR A 330 -19.00 -17.95 11.02
N GLY A 331 -19.02 -18.71 9.91
CA GLY A 331 -19.70 -20.01 9.81
C GLY A 331 -21.15 -19.91 9.33
N SER A 332 -21.74 -18.71 9.35
CA SER A 332 -23.14 -18.50 8.94
C SER A 332 -23.40 -17.21 8.15
N ALA A 333 -22.53 -16.21 8.30
CA ALA A 333 -22.62 -14.93 7.62
C ALA A 333 -21.23 -14.30 7.46
N TRP A 334 -21.09 -13.47 6.43
CA TRP A 334 -19.95 -12.57 6.29
C TRP A 334 -20.12 -11.37 7.21
N THR A 335 -19.04 -10.99 7.88
CA THR A 335 -18.94 -9.77 8.68
C THR A 335 -17.68 -9.02 8.27
N SER A 336 -17.69 -7.70 8.42
CA SER A 336 -16.49 -6.89 8.18
C SER A 336 -16.20 -5.91 9.30
N GLU A 337 -14.93 -5.55 9.44
CA GLU A 337 -14.42 -4.49 10.30
C GLU A 337 -13.51 -3.54 9.51
N THR A 338 -13.44 -2.29 9.94
CA THR A 338 -12.54 -1.29 9.34
C THR A 338 -11.19 -1.34 10.03
N LEU A 339 -10.14 -1.54 9.23
CA LEU A 339 -8.75 -1.58 9.69
C LEU A 339 -8.08 -0.21 9.59
N VAL A 340 -8.36 0.52 8.50
CA VAL A 340 -7.90 1.90 8.27
C VAL A 340 -9.11 2.72 7.86
N ASP A 341 -9.56 3.58 8.76
CA ASP A 341 -10.61 4.57 8.53
C ASP A 341 -9.94 5.87 8.06
N THR A 342 -10.04 6.20 6.78
CA THR A 342 -9.32 7.37 6.25
C THR A 342 -9.90 8.69 6.75
N ASP A 343 -11.20 8.75 7.00
CA ASP A 343 -11.89 9.96 7.44
C ASP A 343 -11.53 10.27 8.90
N ALA A 344 -11.47 9.25 9.76
CA ALA A 344 -11.04 9.38 11.15
C ALA A 344 -9.55 9.78 11.29
N LEU A 345 -8.74 9.53 10.26
CA LEU A 345 -7.32 9.91 10.22
C LEU A 345 -7.08 11.35 9.73
N GLY A 346 -8.14 12.06 9.31
CA GLY A 346 -8.12 13.48 8.99
C GLY A 346 -7.92 13.82 7.50
N GLY A 347 -8.10 15.09 7.16
CA GLY A 347 -8.18 15.55 5.77
C GLY A 347 -6.92 15.27 4.93
N GLY A 348 -7.11 14.80 3.70
CA GLY A 348 -6.01 14.49 2.77
C GLY A 348 -5.33 13.14 3.02
N VAL A 349 -5.80 12.34 4.00
CA VAL A 349 -5.41 10.94 4.14
C VAL A 349 -6.19 10.09 3.14
N GLN A 350 -5.50 9.20 2.45
CA GLN A 350 -6.07 8.26 1.47
C GLN A 350 -5.32 6.93 1.57
N THR A 351 -5.95 5.82 1.20
CA THR A 351 -5.25 4.57 0.96
C THR A 351 -4.94 4.41 -0.54
N ILE A 352 -3.91 3.66 -0.87
CA ILE A 352 -3.55 3.33 -2.25
C ILE A 352 -3.99 1.89 -2.55
N ALA A 353 -4.36 1.59 -3.81
CA ALA A 353 -4.68 0.25 -4.31
C ALA A 353 -3.44 -0.69 -4.27
N ALA A 354 -2.99 -0.99 -3.06
CA ALA A 354 -1.79 -1.71 -2.71
C ALA A 354 -2.00 -2.29 -1.31
N LEU A 355 -2.50 -3.52 -1.30
CA LEU A 355 -2.76 -4.29 -0.10
C LEU A 355 -2.35 -5.74 -0.31
N ASP A 356 -2.04 -6.40 0.80
CA ASP A 356 -1.74 -7.83 0.85
C ASP A 356 -2.00 -8.38 2.23
N THR A 357 -2.04 -9.70 2.36
CA THR A 357 -2.20 -10.35 3.64
C THR A 357 -1.46 -11.67 3.70
N THR A 358 -1.04 -12.05 4.90
CA THR A 358 -0.27 -13.28 5.13
C THR A 358 -0.72 -13.92 6.43
N THR A 359 -0.68 -15.25 6.51
CA THR A 359 -0.92 -15.98 7.75
C THR A 359 0.13 -17.05 7.96
N ALA A 360 0.74 -17.07 9.15
CA ALA A 360 1.61 -18.16 9.58
C ALA A 360 1.62 -18.26 11.10
N GLY A 361 1.73 -19.49 11.62
CA GLY A 361 1.80 -19.73 13.07
C GLY A 361 0.56 -19.25 13.85
N GLY A 362 -0.59 -19.12 13.19
CA GLY A 362 -1.83 -18.58 13.78
C GLY A 362 -1.89 -17.06 13.85
N GLU A 363 -0.90 -16.34 13.32
CA GLU A 363 -0.90 -14.88 13.23
C GLU A 363 -1.24 -14.43 11.80
N THR A 364 -2.22 -13.54 11.68
CA THR A 364 -2.58 -12.90 10.40
C THR A 364 -2.05 -11.46 10.37
N ARG A 365 -1.45 -11.07 9.25
CA ARG A 365 -0.93 -9.73 8.99
C ARG A 365 -1.52 -9.17 7.71
N VAL A 366 -1.96 -7.93 7.75
CA VAL A 366 -2.41 -7.15 6.60
C VAL A 366 -1.41 -6.06 6.30
N TYR A 367 -1.01 -5.94 5.05
CA TYR A 367 -0.20 -4.85 4.53
C TYR A 367 -1.10 -3.89 3.76
N ALA A 368 -0.94 -2.60 4.00
CA ALA A 368 -1.66 -1.56 3.26
C ALA A 368 -0.77 -0.35 3.06
N VAL A 369 -1.01 0.42 2.01
CA VAL A 369 -0.32 1.70 1.80
C VAL A 369 -1.24 2.86 2.17
N VAL A 370 -0.84 3.60 3.20
CA VAL A 370 -1.47 4.87 3.59
C VAL A 370 -0.71 6.01 2.95
N SER A 371 -1.44 6.99 2.43
CA SER A 371 -0.88 8.20 1.84
C SER A 371 -1.50 9.45 2.42
N VAL A 372 -0.71 10.51 2.46
CA VAL A 372 -1.14 11.85 2.83
C VAL A 372 -0.81 12.77 1.67
N GLN A 373 -1.83 13.45 1.16
CA GLN A 373 -1.64 14.59 0.29
C GLN A 373 -1.49 15.84 1.13
N ASP A 374 -0.33 16.46 1.03
CA ASP A 374 0.04 17.62 1.82
C ASP A 374 0.70 18.67 0.90
N CYS A 375 -0.01 19.77 0.66
CA CYS A 375 0.39 20.85 -0.27
C CYS A 375 0.77 20.39 -1.68
N GLY A 376 -0.03 19.51 -2.26
CA GLY A 376 0.22 18.97 -3.60
C GLY A 376 1.38 17.95 -3.65
N ILE A 377 1.99 17.62 -2.51
CA ILE A 377 2.96 16.54 -2.37
C ILE A 377 2.24 15.35 -1.76
N THR A 378 2.17 14.25 -2.48
CA THR A 378 1.75 12.96 -1.92
C THR A 378 2.95 12.31 -1.23
N ARG A 379 2.81 11.93 0.03
CA ARG A 379 3.73 11.03 0.72
C ARG A 379 2.99 9.76 1.09
N SER A 380 3.65 8.62 1.03
CA SER A 380 3.05 7.33 1.38
C SER A 380 3.97 6.48 2.22
N GLN A 381 3.34 5.61 3.02
CA GLN A 381 3.98 4.66 3.91
C GLN A 381 3.24 3.33 3.81
N THR A 382 4.02 2.25 3.74
CA THR A 382 3.48 0.90 3.92
C THR A 382 3.29 0.64 5.41
N VAL A 383 2.08 0.26 5.78
CA VAL A 383 1.63 -0.06 7.12
C VAL A 383 1.47 -1.56 7.22
N LEU A 384 1.96 -2.12 8.31
CA LEU A 384 1.73 -3.50 8.73
C LEU A 384 0.68 -3.50 9.84
N LEU A 385 -0.39 -4.24 9.65
CA LEU A 385 -1.45 -4.44 10.62
C LEU A 385 -1.41 -5.90 11.08
N THR A 386 -1.20 -6.14 12.36
CA THR A 386 -1.11 -7.51 12.91
C THR A 386 -2.33 -7.80 13.77
N ALA A 387 -3.05 -8.88 13.46
CA ALA A 387 -4.20 -9.33 14.21
C ALA A 387 -3.79 -9.78 15.62
N GLY A 388 -4.47 -9.27 16.65
CA GLY A 388 -4.26 -9.64 18.04
C GLY A 388 -5.56 -9.91 18.79
N ALA A 389 -5.45 -10.48 19.99
CA ALA A 389 -6.62 -10.86 20.80
C ALA A 389 -7.55 -9.69 21.16
N SER A 390 -7.03 -8.46 21.18
CA SER A 390 -7.77 -7.23 21.50
C SER A 390 -8.00 -6.32 20.28
N GLY A 391 -7.81 -6.84 19.06
CA GLY A 391 -7.87 -6.08 17.81
C GLY A 391 -6.53 -5.98 17.11
N TRP A 392 -6.49 -5.15 16.06
CA TRP A 392 -5.33 -4.98 15.19
C TRP A 392 -4.33 -3.98 15.76
N THR A 393 -3.04 -4.32 15.67
CA THR A 393 -1.92 -3.41 16.01
C THR A 393 -1.26 -2.91 14.74
N ALA A 394 -0.68 -1.70 14.77
CA ALA A 394 -0.08 -1.07 13.59
C ALA A 394 1.44 -0.91 13.74
N ASP A 395 2.14 -1.11 12.63
CA ASP A 395 3.56 -0.82 12.43
C ASP A 395 3.82 -0.31 11.01
N THR A 396 5.07 0.03 10.71
CA THR A 396 5.53 0.52 9.41
C THR A 396 6.52 -0.43 8.77
N VAL A 397 6.44 -0.59 7.45
CA VAL A 397 7.43 -1.32 6.64
C VAL A 397 8.23 -0.34 5.79
N GLY A 398 9.53 -0.22 6.08
CA GLY A 398 10.44 0.71 5.42
C GLY A 398 10.14 2.18 5.69
N ASP A 399 10.88 3.06 5.04
CA ASP A 399 10.72 4.51 5.22
C ASP A 399 9.62 5.11 4.33
N PRO A 400 9.06 6.28 4.74
CA PRO A 400 8.13 7.05 3.93
C PRO A 400 8.75 7.48 2.60
N VAL A 401 7.93 7.51 1.55
CA VAL A 401 8.36 7.98 0.22
C VAL A 401 7.47 9.11 -0.28
N VAL A 402 8.03 9.95 -1.15
CA VAL A 402 7.25 10.93 -1.92
C VAL A 402 6.68 10.24 -3.16
N GLY A 403 5.37 10.23 -3.32
CA GLY A 403 4.66 9.55 -4.39
C GLY A 403 3.86 8.35 -3.88
N GLN A 404 3.39 7.51 -4.81
CA GLN A 404 2.65 6.29 -4.49
C GLN A 404 3.60 5.11 -4.25
N GLN A 405 3.14 4.13 -3.47
CA GLN A 405 3.78 2.81 -3.35
C GLN A 405 2.86 1.72 -3.92
N ARG A 406 3.46 0.60 -4.30
CA ARG A 406 2.82 -0.69 -4.55
C ARG A 406 3.53 -1.76 -3.73
N LEU A 407 2.80 -2.80 -3.37
CA LEU A 407 3.36 -3.88 -2.58
C LEU A 407 2.85 -5.25 -2.99
N ARG A 408 3.65 -6.26 -2.62
CA ARG A 408 3.24 -7.65 -2.45
C ARG A 408 3.97 -8.30 -1.31
N ALA A 409 3.30 -9.21 -0.62
CA ALA A 409 3.86 -9.99 0.46
C ALA A 409 3.70 -11.49 0.16
N ALA A 410 4.67 -12.28 0.58
CA ALA A 410 4.61 -13.73 0.55
C ALA A 410 5.29 -14.27 1.81
N THR A 411 4.80 -15.37 2.36
CA THR A 411 5.35 -15.96 3.59
C THR A 411 6.28 -17.11 3.26
N ARG A 412 7.50 -17.06 3.81
CA ARG A 412 8.45 -18.18 3.78
C ARG A 412 7.99 -19.32 4.67
N ALA A 413 8.56 -20.50 4.46
CA ALA A 413 8.30 -21.69 5.26
C ALA A 413 8.66 -21.53 6.75
N ASP A 414 9.58 -20.61 7.09
CA ASP A 414 9.93 -20.27 8.48
C ASP A 414 8.96 -19.27 9.14
N GLY A 415 7.96 -18.78 8.40
CA GLY A 415 6.98 -17.79 8.83
C GLY A 415 7.39 -16.34 8.60
N THR A 416 8.59 -16.07 8.10
CA THR A 416 9.04 -14.71 7.75
C THR A 416 8.29 -14.22 6.52
N ASP A 417 7.74 -13.02 6.57
CA ASP A 417 7.12 -12.41 5.39
C ASP A 417 8.19 -11.68 4.57
N VAL A 418 8.20 -11.93 3.27
CA VAL A 418 9.00 -11.20 2.27
C VAL A 418 8.09 -10.21 1.57
N VAL A 419 8.51 -8.96 1.47
CA VAL A 419 7.68 -7.90 0.89
C VAL A 419 8.41 -7.21 -0.27
N TYR A 420 7.79 -7.24 -1.44
CA TYR A 420 8.08 -6.42 -2.61
C TYR A 420 7.51 -5.02 -2.38
N LEU A 421 8.32 -3.97 -2.46
CA LEU A 421 7.91 -2.58 -2.23
C LEU A 421 8.37 -1.68 -3.38
N SER A 422 7.48 -1.38 -4.32
CA SER A 422 7.76 -0.47 -5.44
C SER A 422 7.27 0.94 -5.13
N ALA A 423 8.07 1.95 -5.47
CA ALA A 423 7.67 3.35 -5.51
C ALA A 423 8.01 3.92 -6.91
N PRO A 424 7.07 3.83 -7.87
CA PRO A 424 7.35 4.02 -9.29
C PRO A 424 7.58 5.48 -9.72
N ALA A 425 7.09 6.44 -8.94
CA ALA A 425 7.10 7.85 -9.28
C ALA A 425 7.61 8.70 -8.12
N VAL A 426 8.90 8.56 -7.80
CA VAL A 426 9.58 9.34 -6.75
C VAL A 426 10.62 10.30 -7.35
N PRO A 427 10.97 11.41 -6.66
CA PRO A 427 12.03 12.30 -7.09
C PRO A 427 13.36 11.53 -7.28
N GLY A 428 13.95 11.61 -8.48
CA GLY A 428 15.21 10.92 -8.80
C GLY A 428 15.05 9.59 -9.54
N GLY A 429 13.82 9.13 -9.79
CA GLY A 429 13.51 7.88 -10.50
C GLY A 429 12.90 6.83 -9.58
N GLY A 430 12.06 5.94 -10.13
CA GLY A 430 11.35 4.95 -9.33
C GLY A 430 12.28 3.98 -8.59
N THR A 431 11.89 3.54 -7.39
CA THR A 431 12.67 2.62 -6.56
C THR A 431 11.94 1.31 -6.33
N LEU A 432 12.70 0.22 -6.19
CA LEU A 432 12.20 -1.07 -5.72
C LEU A 432 12.96 -1.49 -4.47
N ARG A 433 12.24 -1.96 -3.45
CA ARG A 433 12.81 -2.44 -2.19
C ARG A 433 12.30 -3.85 -1.87
N HIS A 434 13.17 -4.61 -1.24
CA HIS A 434 12.90 -5.92 -0.66
C HIS A 434 12.88 -5.77 0.85
N ALA A 435 11.86 -6.30 1.54
CA ALA A 435 11.83 -6.32 2.99
C ALA A 435 11.65 -7.74 3.52
N GLU A 436 12.32 -8.07 4.62
CA GLU A 436 12.08 -9.28 5.41
C GLU A 436 11.49 -8.90 6.76
N ILE A 437 10.38 -9.53 7.13
CA ILE A 437 9.60 -9.19 8.33
C ILE A 437 9.36 -10.46 9.16
N PRO A 438 10.26 -10.77 10.10
CA PRO A 438 10.10 -11.90 11.01
C PRO A 438 8.84 -11.80 11.87
N ARG A 439 8.34 -12.95 12.35
CA ARG A 439 7.18 -13.05 13.27
C ARG A 439 7.53 -13.17 14.74
N ASP A 440 8.82 -13.31 15.06
CA ASP A 440 9.33 -13.41 16.44
C ASP A 440 9.55 -12.05 17.13
N GLY A 441 9.28 -10.94 16.42
CA GLY A 441 9.35 -9.58 16.94
C GLY A 441 8.19 -9.20 17.86
N GLN A 442 8.39 -8.18 18.71
CA GLN A 442 7.30 -7.57 19.47
C GLN A 442 6.26 -6.95 18.53
N ALA A 443 4.98 -7.03 18.88
CA ALA A 443 3.90 -6.34 18.17
C ALA A 443 4.18 -4.84 18.05
N GLY A 444 3.76 -4.24 16.94
CA GLY A 444 4.01 -2.83 16.63
C GLY A 444 3.51 -1.90 17.74
N THR A 445 4.33 -0.91 18.10
CA THR A 445 4.04 0.05 19.20
C THR A 445 3.53 1.40 18.70
N THR A 446 3.26 1.55 17.40
CA THR A 446 2.79 2.81 16.81
C THR A 446 1.27 2.77 16.56
N SER A 447 0.72 3.90 16.14
CA SER A 447 -0.69 4.04 15.74
C SER A 447 -0.78 4.59 14.32
N LEU A 448 -1.89 4.32 13.63
CA LEU A 448 -2.18 4.91 12.32
C LEU A 448 -2.12 6.45 12.36
N SER A 449 -2.63 7.06 13.44
CA SER A 449 -2.56 8.51 13.64
C SER A 449 -1.12 9.01 13.76
N ALA A 450 -0.22 8.28 14.43
CA ALA A 450 1.18 8.63 14.53
C ALA A 450 1.92 8.48 13.18
N ILE A 451 1.57 7.45 12.40
CA ILE A 451 2.09 7.25 11.03
C ILE A 451 1.66 8.42 10.13
N VAL A 452 0.38 8.80 10.16
CA VAL A 452 -0.16 9.94 9.39
C VAL A 452 0.50 11.25 9.81
N ALA A 453 0.66 11.48 11.11
CA ALA A 453 1.39 12.64 11.62
C ALA A 453 2.83 12.66 11.08
N SER A 454 3.53 11.52 11.08
CA SER A 454 4.87 11.42 10.48
C SER A 454 4.89 11.74 9.00
N LEU A 455 3.91 11.27 8.22
CA LEU A 455 3.79 11.59 6.80
C LEU A 455 3.56 13.09 6.53
N ARG A 456 2.93 13.83 7.43
CA ARG A 456 2.82 15.29 7.36
C ARG A 456 4.10 16.01 7.78
N GLY A 457 5.04 15.29 8.38
CA GLY A 457 6.18 15.86 9.09
C GLY A 457 5.82 16.41 10.46
N ASP A 458 4.65 16.02 11.01
CA ASP A 458 4.11 16.38 12.32
C ASP A 458 4.44 15.32 13.38
N ALA A 459 5.51 14.54 13.18
CA ALA A 459 5.97 13.50 14.11
C ALA A 459 6.47 14.10 15.44
N GLY A 460 5.62 14.85 16.15
CA GLY A 460 6.03 15.72 17.25
C GLY A 460 4.85 16.34 18.00
N GLY A 461 3.72 16.66 17.37
CA GLY A 461 2.57 17.19 18.12
C GLY A 461 1.46 17.81 17.28
N GLU A 462 0.45 18.31 17.98
CA GLU A 462 -0.70 19.02 17.42
C GLU A 462 -0.29 20.34 16.77
N ASN A 463 -0.91 20.72 15.65
CA ASN A 463 -0.76 22.05 15.07
C ASN A 463 -1.63 23.07 15.85
N LEU A 464 -1.03 23.79 16.79
CA LEU A 464 -1.73 24.77 17.64
C LEU A 464 -2.19 26.03 16.91
N ALA A 465 -1.63 26.31 15.74
CA ALA A 465 -2.04 27.45 14.92
C ALA A 465 -3.37 27.21 14.20
N LEU A 466 -3.76 25.95 13.99
CA LEU A 466 -4.97 25.56 13.26
C LEU A 466 -6.22 26.13 13.95
N GLY A 467 -7.02 26.90 13.20
CA GLY A 467 -8.25 27.50 13.73
C GLY A 467 -8.03 28.60 14.79
N GLY A 468 -6.79 29.04 15.01
CA GLY A 468 -6.46 30.15 15.91
C GLY A 468 -6.94 31.52 15.42
N THR A 469 -6.36 32.59 15.97
CA THR A 469 -6.63 33.97 15.54
C THR A 469 -5.48 34.51 14.69
N ALA A 470 -5.74 34.77 13.41
CA ALA A 470 -4.77 35.34 12.48
C ALA A 470 -5.04 36.83 12.20
N THR A 471 -3.97 37.64 12.18
CA THR A 471 -4.00 39.08 11.84
C THR A 471 -2.85 39.40 10.91
N ALA A 472 -3.09 40.19 9.85
CA ALA A 472 -2.07 40.59 8.90
C ALA A 472 -2.05 42.11 8.67
N SER A 473 -0.91 42.62 8.20
CA SER A 473 -0.74 44.04 7.86
C SER A 473 -1.60 44.48 6.68
N SER A 474 -1.88 43.56 5.75
CA SER A 474 -2.67 43.81 4.56
C SER A 474 -3.25 42.52 3.98
N GLN A 475 -4.21 42.67 3.07
CA GLN A 475 -4.73 41.60 2.23
C GLN A 475 -5.06 42.14 0.83
N LEU A 476 -4.92 41.31 -0.20
CA LEU A 476 -5.15 41.72 -1.59
C LEU A 476 -6.64 41.89 -1.90
N ARG A 477 -7.47 40.94 -1.42
CA ARG A 477 -8.91 40.87 -1.67
C ARG A 477 -9.64 40.32 -0.43
N ALA A 478 -10.96 40.40 -0.45
CA ALA A 478 -11.79 39.96 0.68
C ALA A 478 -11.72 38.45 0.95
N ASP A 479 -11.42 37.64 -0.07
CA ASP A 479 -11.36 36.18 -0.02
C ASP A 479 -9.95 35.62 0.26
N THR A 480 -8.95 36.49 0.46
CA THR A 480 -7.54 36.12 0.68
C THR A 480 -7.02 36.61 2.03
N GLY A 481 -7.88 36.62 3.05
CA GLY A 481 -7.57 37.12 4.39
C GLY A 481 -6.61 36.22 5.17
N PRO A 482 -6.08 36.70 6.32
CA PRO A 482 -5.11 35.95 7.14
C PRO A 482 -5.66 34.65 7.72
N GLU A 483 -6.98 34.52 7.88
CA GLU A 483 -7.65 33.29 8.32
C GLU A 483 -7.41 32.11 7.37
N LYS A 484 -7.06 32.38 6.11
CA LYS A 484 -6.71 31.37 5.12
C LYS A 484 -5.35 30.73 5.35
N ALA A 485 -4.50 31.31 6.20
CA ALA A 485 -3.18 30.77 6.52
C ALA A 485 -3.19 29.85 7.76
N ILE A 486 -4.37 29.52 8.28
CA ILE A 486 -4.57 28.70 9.48
C ILE A 486 -5.82 27.82 9.37
N ASP A 487 -6.29 27.57 8.13
CA ASP A 487 -7.52 26.82 7.87
C ASP A 487 -7.25 25.34 7.57
N GLY A 488 -5.98 24.90 7.64
CA GLY A 488 -5.54 23.55 7.34
C GLY A 488 -5.55 23.22 5.84
N GLY A 489 -5.92 24.18 4.99
CA GLY A 489 -5.92 24.03 3.56
C GLY A 489 -4.57 24.39 2.94
N CYS A 490 -4.29 23.79 1.79
CA CYS A 490 -3.10 24.14 1.00
C CYS A 490 -3.42 24.12 -0.49
N THR A 491 -4.41 24.92 -0.85
CA THR A 491 -4.91 25.07 -2.22
C THR A 491 -4.86 26.53 -2.62
N ASP A 492 -4.94 26.82 -3.92
CA ASP A 492 -4.89 28.19 -4.39
C ASP A 492 -6.00 29.10 -3.85
N ALA A 493 -7.11 28.52 -3.38
CA ALA A 493 -8.22 29.21 -2.76
C ALA A 493 -8.07 29.39 -1.23
N SER A 494 -7.14 28.64 -0.59
CA SER A 494 -6.84 28.71 0.84
C SER A 494 -5.43 29.30 0.99
N ARG A 495 -5.36 30.62 0.76
CA ARG A 495 -4.15 31.41 0.98
C ARG A 495 -4.45 32.79 1.49
N TRP A 496 -3.67 33.23 2.46
CA TRP A 496 -3.48 34.65 2.68
C TRP A 496 -2.64 35.23 1.55
N ILE A 497 -3.10 36.35 0.98
CA ILE A 497 -2.35 37.11 -0.02
C ILE A 497 -2.24 38.56 0.43
N SER A 498 -1.02 39.09 0.55
CA SER A 498 -0.78 40.49 0.93
C SER A 498 -1.21 41.47 -0.18
N ALA A 499 -1.46 42.73 0.19
CA ALA A 499 -1.71 43.76 -0.80
C ALA A 499 -0.44 44.01 -1.65
N ALA A 500 -0.60 44.24 -2.96
CA ALA A 500 0.53 44.51 -3.86
C ALA A 500 1.33 45.79 -3.54
N SER A 501 0.77 46.68 -2.72
CA SER A 501 1.47 47.88 -2.23
C SER A 501 2.24 47.66 -0.93
N ASP A 502 2.06 46.51 -0.26
CA ASP A 502 2.70 46.19 1.01
C ASP A 502 3.98 45.38 0.74
N THR A 503 5.11 46.08 0.71
CA THR A 503 6.43 45.48 0.40
C THR A 503 7.09 44.80 1.59
N GLN A 504 6.55 44.96 2.80
CA GLN A 504 7.04 44.31 4.02
C GLN A 504 5.87 43.75 4.84
N PRO A 505 5.08 42.82 4.27
CA PRO A 505 3.88 42.37 4.90
C PRO A 505 4.21 41.54 6.15
N THR A 506 3.29 41.55 7.11
CA THR A 506 3.41 40.75 8.33
C THR A 506 2.13 39.98 8.57
N ILE A 507 2.25 38.81 9.16
CA ILE A 507 1.12 38.01 9.63
C ILE A 507 1.48 37.46 11.01
N THR A 508 0.52 37.53 11.93
CA THR A 508 0.61 37.01 13.29
C THR A 508 -0.54 36.07 13.52
N VAL A 509 -0.23 34.87 13.99
CA VAL A 509 -1.19 33.82 14.37
C VAL A 509 -1.03 33.56 15.86
N ALA A 510 -2.13 33.61 16.61
CA ALA A 510 -2.17 33.34 18.04
C ALA A 510 -3.16 32.22 18.37
N TRP A 511 -2.88 31.49 19.44
CA TRP A 511 -3.72 30.42 19.99
C TRP A 511 -3.88 30.59 21.50
N ASP A 512 -4.80 29.82 22.10
CA ASP A 512 -5.34 30.11 23.43
C ASP A 512 -4.35 29.82 24.57
N GLU A 513 -3.62 28.71 24.49
CA GLU A 513 -2.72 28.25 25.57
C GLU A 513 -1.27 28.13 25.09
N ALA A 514 -0.36 28.76 25.86
CA ALA A 514 1.06 28.69 25.56
C ALA A 514 1.60 27.27 25.77
N ALA A 515 2.25 26.70 24.78
CA ALA A 515 2.75 25.32 24.82
C ALA A 515 4.16 25.22 24.21
N PRO A 516 4.99 24.26 24.64
CA PRO A 516 6.29 24.02 24.00
C PRO A 516 6.08 23.59 22.55
N LEU A 517 6.83 24.18 21.64
CA LEU A 517 6.79 23.87 20.21
C LEU A 517 8.04 23.10 19.78
N ASP A 518 7.87 22.13 18.88
CA ASP A 518 8.94 21.43 18.19
C ASP A 518 9.39 22.23 16.96
N VAL A 519 8.46 22.54 16.06
CA VAL A 519 8.74 23.29 14.82
C VAL A 519 7.66 24.30 14.48
N VAL A 520 8.04 25.35 13.74
CA VAL A 520 7.13 26.18 12.96
C VAL A 520 7.29 25.81 11.49
N ARG A 521 6.19 25.48 10.81
CA ARG A 521 6.18 25.22 9.38
C ARG A 521 5.43 26.33 8.65
N VAL A 522 6.05 26.88 7.61
CA VAL A 522 5.48 27.94 6.77
C VAL A 522 5.33 27.41 5.37
N ARG A 523 4.10 27.47 4.85
CA ARG A 523 3.72 26.96 3.54
C ARG A 523 3.30 28.11 2.65
N SER A 524 3.90 28.24 1.49
CA SER A 524 3.71 29.40 0.61
C SER A 524 3.82 29.04 -0.86
N GLY A 525 3.15 29.78 -1.74
CA GLY A 525 3.24 29.55 -3.19
C GLY A 525 1.97 29.86 -3.98
N TYR A 526 2.01 29.46 -5.26
CA TYR A 526 0.94 29.49 -6.24
C TYR A 526 1.11 28.38 -7.27
N THR A 527 0.03 27.69 -7.65
CA THR A 527 0.13 26.62 -8.65
C THR A 527 0.27 27.12 -10.09
N VAL A 528 -0.02 28.39 -10.37
CA VAL A 528 0.08 28.97 -11.72
C VAL A 528 1.44 29.62 -11.94
N GLY A 529 2.15 29.14 -12.96
CA GLY A 529 3.50 29.60 -13.31
C GLY A 529 4.59 28.78 -12.61
N PRO A 530 5.86 29.24 -12.67
CA PRO A 530 6.96 28.55 -12.00
C PRO A 530 6.77 28.58 -10.47
N PRO A 531 6.54 27.44 -9.78
CA PRO A 531 6.19 27.44 -8.37
C PRO A 531 7.21 28.18 -7.49
N GLN A 532 8.51 28.02 -7.81
CA GLN A 532 9.63 28.60 -7.07
C GLN A 532 9.67 30.13 -7.06
N THR A 533 8.95 30.84 -7.94
CA THR A 533 8.91 32.31 -7.93
C THR A 533 7.78 32.86 -7.07
N SER A 534 6.82 32.01 -6.70
CA SER A 534 5.59 32.41 -6.01
C SER A 534 5.60 32.16 -4.49
N VAL A 535 6.66 31.53 -3.98
CA VAL A 535 6.86 31.23 -2.56
C VAL A 535 7.30 32.48 -1.80
N LEU A 536 7.18 32.46 -0.47
CA LEU A 536 7.81 33.47 0.38
C LEU A 536 9.32 33.40 0.22
N ARG A 537 9.95 34.52 -0.15
CA ARG A 537 11.38 34.56 -0.49
C ARG A 537 12.25 34.88 0.72
N ASP A 538 12.04 36.03 1.35
CA ASP A 538 12.78 36.45 2.55
C ASP A 538 11.83 36.79 3.69
N PHE A 539 11.97 36.11 4.81
CA PHE A 539 11.15 36.33 6.00
C PHE A 539 11.83 35.85 7.28
N THR A 540 11.41 36.43 8.40
CA THR A 540 11.81 36.02 9.75
C THR A 540 10.62 35.41 10.47
N VAL A 541 10.84 34.27 11.12
CA VAL A 541 9.88 33.60 11.99
C VAL A 541 10.17 33.96 13.44
N GLN A 542 9.16 34.48 14.14
CA GLN A 542 9.25 34.81 15.56
C GLN A 542 8.16 34.14 16.36
N LEU A 543 8.47 33.73 17.58
CA LEU A 543 7.52 33.19 18.55
C LEU A 543 7.28 34.19 19.66
N ARG A 544 6.04 34.30 20.13
CA ARG A 544 5.70 35.07 21.33
C ARG A 544 5.84 34.17 22.55
N THR A 545 6.86 34.44 23.34
CA THR A 545 7.11 33.78 24.63
C THR A 545 6.67 34.68 25.78
N ALA A 546 6.73 34.19 27.02
CA ALA A 546 6.53 35.02 28.21
C ALA A 546 7.49 36.24 28.28
N GLY A 547 8.67 36.15 27.64
CA GLY A 547 9.66 37.23 27.55
C GLY A 547 9.46 38.18 26.36
N GLY A 548 8.40 37.99 25.55
CA GLY A 548 8.15 38.73 24.31
C GLY A 548 8.53 37.94 23.05
N TRP A 549 8.64 38.67 21.93
CA TRP A 549 8.93 38.10 20.62
C TRP A 549 10.39 37.66 20.50
N VAL A 550 10.61 36.40 20.13
CA VAL A 550 11.93 35.80 19.94
C VAL A 550 12.03 35.27 18.51
N THR A 551 13.10 35.64 17.79
CA THR A 551 13.39 35.06 16.47
C THR A 551 13.85 33.62 16.61
N VAL A 552 13.21 32.72 15.86
CA VAL A 552 13.58 31.30 15.80
C VAL A 552 14.16 30.90 14.44
N GLY A 553 13.94 31.70 13.40
CA GLY A 553 14.59 31.51 12.11
C GLY A 553 14.52 32.75 11.21
N THR A 554 15.51 32.89 10.35
CA THR A 554 15.55 33.89 9.27
C THR A 554 15.86 33.16 7.97
N ILE A 555 15.00 33.37 6.98
CA ILE A 555 15.04 32.73 5.68
C ILE A 555 15.29 33.78 4.62
N THR A 556 16.19 33.49 3.70
CA THR A 556 16.59 34.38 2.61
C THR A 556 16.75 33.57 1.32
N GLY A 557 16.26 34.10 0.20
CA GLY A 557 16.34 33.50 -1.12
C GLY A 557 15.62 32.17 -1.22
N ASN A 558 14.54 31.97 -0.46
CA ASN A 558 13.82 30.71 -0.46
C ASN A 558 13.15 30.44 -1.82
N THR A 559 13.25 29.18 -2.25
CA THR A 559 12.64 28.65 -3.48
C THR A 559 11.72 27.47 -3.21
N LYS A 560 11.53 27.11 -1.93
CA LYS A 560 10.74 25.95 -1.50
C LYS A 560 9.34 26.39 -1.06
N THR A 561 8.33 25.60 -1.42
CA THR A 561 6.94 25.78 -0.99
C THR A 561 6.77 25.63 0.52
N THR A 562 7.62 24.84 1.16
CA THR A 562 7.56 24.54 2.59
C THR A 562 8.90 24.83 3.24
N VAL A 563 8.86 25.64 4.30
CA VAL A 563 9.99 25.95 5.17
C VAL A 563 9.66 25.43 6.56
N VAL A 564 10.55 24.65 7.16
CA VAL A 564 10.45 24.17 8.54
C VAL A 564 11.53 24.86 9.37
N VAL A 565 11.14 25.45 10.49
CA VAL A 565 12.02 26.15 11.43
C VAL A 565 11.91 25.47 12.78
N ASP A 566 13.04 25.02 13.32
CA ASP A 566 13.14 24.48 14.68
C ASP A 566 12.73 25.55 15.71
N ALA A 567 11.69 25.26 16.50
CA ALA A 567 11.20 26.15 17.54
C ALA A 567 12.04 26.05 18.83
N GLN A 568 12.90 25.03 18.92
CA GLN A 568 13.85 24.74 19.99
C GLN A 568 13.16 24.51 21.34
N GLY A 569 12.01 23.83 21.32
CA GLY A 569 11.23 23.49 22.52
C GLY A 569 10.62 24.69 23.24
N ARG A 570 10.58 25.88 22.59
CA ARG A 570 10.12 27.10 23.25
C ARG A 570 8.62 27.07 23.49
N THR A 571 8.22 27.44 24.71
CA THR A 571 6.82 27.70 25.05
C THR A 571 6.35 29.01 24.45
N ALA A 572 5.35 28.95 23.57
CA ALA A 572 4.79 30.10 22.87
C ALA A 572 3.28 30.01 22.71
N ASP A 573 2.62 31.15 22.55
CA ASP A 573 1.18 31.30 22.30
C ASP A 573 0.87 32.04 20.98
N ALA A 574 1.90 32.43 20.23
CA ALA A 574 1.76 33.03 18.92
C ALA A 574 3.02 32.88 18.08
N VAL A 575 2.85 32.90 16.76
CA VAL A 575 3.90 33.00 15.75
C VAL A 575 3.67 34.24 14.89
N ARG A 576 4.74 34.89 14.48
CA ARG A 576 4.73 36.04 13.57
C ARG A 576 5.73 35.83 12.44
N LEU A 577 5.30 36.10 11.22
CA LEU A 577 6.18 36.26 10.08
C LEU A 577 6.43 37.75 9.82
N LEU A 578 7.70 38.12 9.71
CA LEU A 578 8.16 39.42 9.23
C LEU A 578 8.74 39.21 7.83
N ILE A 579 7.99 39.58 6.79
CA ILE A 579 8.38 39.32 5.40
C ILE A 579 9.07 40.57 4.86
N THR A 580 10.26 40.40 4.32
CA THR A 580 11.09 41.49 3.77
C THR A 580 11.23 41.43 2.26
N ASP A 581 11.02 40.25 1.67
CA ASP A 581 10.92 40.01 0.23
C ASP A 581 9.77 39.02 0.01
N PRO A 582 8.59 39.47 -0.45
CA PRO A 582 7.41 38.62 -0.52
C PRO A 582 7.53 37.49 -1.54
N SER A 583 8.06 37.73 -2.74
CA SER A 583 8.18 36.73 -3.81
C SER A 583 9.09 37.18 -4.96
N ASP A 584 9.48 36.25 -5.84
CA ASP A 584 10.14 36.58 -7.12
C ASP A 584 9.16 36.66 -8.30
N SER A 585 7.86 36.76 -8.00
CA SER A 585 6.81 36.76 -9.02
C SER A 585 6.55 38.17 -9.57
N ALA A 586 6.05 38.26 -10.81
CA ALA A 586 5.79 39.57 -11.44
C ALA A 586 4.84 40.47 -10.63
N THR A 587 3.87 39.86 -9.94
CA THR A 587 3.09 40.52 -8.90
C THR A 587 3.69 40.15 -7.55
N ASP A 588 4.58 41.01 -7.06
CA ASP A 588 5.32 40.74 -5.83
C ASP A 588 4.42 40.88 -4.59
N VAL A 589 3.90 39.75 -4.12
CA VAL A 589 3.01 39.65 -2.95
C VAL A 589 3.33 38.39 -2.16
N ALA A 590 3.10 38.44 -0.85
CA ALA A 590 3.17 37.27 0.01
C ALA A 590 1.98 36.36 -0.32
N ARG A 591 2.23 35.07 -0.45
CA ARG A 591 1.21 34.03 -0.67
C ARG A 591 1.44 32.90 0.31
N VAL A 592 0.71 32.88 1.41
CA VAL A 592 0.89 31.88 2.47
C VAL A 592 -0.32 30.97 2.48
N TYR A 593 -0.09 29.69 2.21
CA TYR A 593 -1.08 28.62 2.33
C TYR A 593 -1.38 28.34 3.79
N GLU A 594 -0.36 28.12 4.61
CA GLU A 594 -0.55 27.71 6.00
C GLU A 594 0.66 28.10 6.86
N ILE A 595 0.42 28.47 8.12
CA ILE A 595 1.43 28.63 9.17
C ILE A 595 1.07 27.64 10.27
N GLU A 596 1.92 26.65 10.49
CA GLU A 596 1.69 25.58 11.44
C GLU A 596 2.66 25.75 12.61
N ALA A 597 2.14 25.66 13.84
CA ALA A 597 2.90 25.67 15.08
C ALA A 597 2.77 24.30 15.75
N ILE A 598 3.73 23.41 15.50
CA ILE A 598 3.67 22.01 15.93
C ILE A 598 4.15 21.91 17.37
N ALA A 599 3.28 21.45 18.27
CA ALA A 599 3.61 21.22 19.67
C ALA A 599 4.74 20.19 19.83
N ALA A 600 5.53 20.29 20.89
CA ALA A 600 6.47 19.25 21.32
C ALA A 600 5.75 18.20 22.18
N ARG A 601 6.22 16.95 22.13
CA ARG A 601 5.71 15.85 22.99
C ARG A 601 6.13 15.97 24.44
#